data_AF-A0A9D4ICA3-F1
#
_entry.id   AF-A0A9D4ICA3-F1
#
_cell.length_a   1.000
_cell.length_b   1.000
_cell.length_c   1.000
_cell.angle_alpha   90.00
_cell.angle_beta   90.00
_cell.angle_gamma   90.00
#
_symmetry.space_group_name_H-M   'P 1'
#
loop_
_entity.id
_entity.type
_entity.pdbx_description
1 polymer ?
#
loop_
_entity_poly.entity_id
_entity_poly.type
_entity_poly.pdbx_seq_one_letter_code
_entity_poly.pdbx_strand_id
1 'polypeptide(L)'
;MKTIKRGRGEILLERRPTKDFNLSNYGPCPYCLLWVAKALLKKHHKSCVGRDTGQNETIGTLVTHSDSISGRIQPIASERLIKETFSIMNKDEIGKVAQSDTFIIQLGNQWMEKNIGNKLKRGVYTSQIMRLCGRFLLNMRKLKPLKDHADLEKDAMWDYLKPMHFEYLVQAALLTCSPKLDKEENLSAPSNALKLGHDLKRMCNGKIGLAIIHDDKKSREQAADVLQLMQVYWVTRITKAVRVMLVARRDDVDKRLPDPEDIRDINRSLNAKIEALDLQHGRSNYRHVAQVLQAKLVLYNRRRSEELQAITLRDYSRRSRGVAGKLLVRNCTAFEKKLLENQEVMSIRGKHGRRVPVLIPKEVQPGLAYLTDTGVRTAAGIGESNPYLFASKKESIVWAYDSLNKAGEEASLKAPELITSTNLRKYMATMTQVLDLKSNEFEWVLNHLGHTMDVHKLHYRATSDILERTQNAKLLMLQYQGRIGEFQNQSLEEIQFEDVVQEDTEETDPDEGQVDTEEDSYLEEALDESQTFFSELEGKSRNPKASETGNNWSADEEEEIKALFKKFFDLKKRPTPADCLKAKKRSKRENGFIMKERRMY
;
A
#
# COMPACT_ATOMS: atom_id res chain seq x y z
N MET A 1 -30.24 26.54 -15.90
CA MET A 1 -30.26 25.38 -14.97
C MET A 1 -31.61 24.67 -14.89
N LYS A 2 -32.74 25.37 -14.69
CA LYS A 2 -34.09 24.77 -14.69
C LYS A 2 -34.39 23.98 -15.98
N THR A 3 -34.00 24.52 -17.14
CA THR A 3 -34.13 23.86 -18.47
C THR A 3 -33.38 22.53 -18.55
N ILE A 4 -32.14 22.47 -18.04
CA ILE A 4 -31.30 21.28 -18.05
C ILE A 4 -31.90 20.20 -17.15
N LYS A 5 -32.30 20.56 -15.92
CA LYS A 5 -32.91 19.62 -14.96
C LYS A 5 -34.25 19.07 -15.45
N ARG A 6 -35.02 19.86 -16.22
CA ARG A 6 -36.31 19.44 -16.79
C ARG A 6 -36.18 18.66 -18.11
N GLY A 7 -34.99 18.66 -18.74
CA GLY A 7 -34.76 18.04 -20.04
C GLY A 7 -35.60 18.64 -21.18
N ARG A 8 -36.21 19.81 -20.98
CA ARG A 8 -37.10 20.49 -21.94
C ARG A 8 -36.83 21.99 -21.98
N GLY A 9 -36.80 22.55 -23.19
CA GLY A 9 -36.59 23.96 -23.51
C GLY A 9 -35.33 24.21 -24.35
N GLU A 10 -34.96 25.47 -24.52
CA GLU A 10 -33.91 25.90 -25.44
C GLU A 10 -32.60 26.25 -24.71
N ILE A 11 -31.47 26.02 -25.37
CA ILE A 11 -30.15 26.46 -24.91
C ILE A 11 -29.41 27.19 -26.03
N LEU A 12 -28.68 28.24 -25.68
CA LEU A 12 -27.85 28.98 -26.63
C LEU A 12 -26.45 28.36 -26.69
N LEU A 13 -26.02 27.93 -27.88
CA LEU A 13 -24.71 27.34 -28.13
C LEU A 13 -23.81 28.31 -28.92
N GLU A 14 -22.49 28.26 -28.71
CA GLU A 14 -21.50 28.99 -29.53
C GLU A 14 -21.61 28.63 -31.01
N ARG A 15 -21.90 27.36 -31.31
CA ARG A 15 -22.01 26.84 -32.68
C ARG A 15 -23.22 25.93 -32.81
N ARG A 16 -23.94 26.06 -33.92
CA ARG A 16 -25.06 25.18 -34.25
C ARG A 16 -24.56 23.74 -34.43
N PRO A 17 -25.22 22.72 -33.84
CA PRO A 17 -24.89 21.33 -34.08
C PRO A 17 -25.06 20.98 -35.56
N THR A 18 -24.13 20.20 -36.13
CA THR A 18 -24.20 19.72 -37.52
C THR A 18 -24.71 18.27 -37.62
N LYS A 19 -24.86 17.59 -36.49
CA LYS A 19 -25.37 16.21 -36.32
C LYS A 19 -26.40 16.20 -35.19
N ASP A 20 -26.90 15.01 -34.82
CA ASP A 20 -27.81 14.79 -33.69
C ASP A 20 -27.40 15.57 -32.43
N PHE A 21 -28.34 16.36 -31.93
CA PHE A 21 -28.12 17.20 -30.76
C PHE A 21 -28.37 16.39 -29.49
N ASN A 22 -27.32 16.20 -28.69
CA ASN A 22 -27.43 15.68 -27.35
C ASN A 22 -26.83 16.66 -26.34
N LEU A 23 -27.66 17.20 -25.45
CA LEU A 23 -27.28 18.16 -24.41
C LEU A 23 -26.14 17.66 -23.51
N SER A 24 -25.99 16.35 -23.30
CA SER A 24 -24.90 15.78 -22.48
C SER A 24 -23.50 16.06 -23.04
N ASN A 25 -23.43 16.29 -24.36
CA ASN A 25 -22.18 16.55 -25.08
C ASN A 25 -21.74 18.02 -25.02
N TYR A 26 -22.57 18.90 -24.46
CA TYR A 26 -22.32 20.34 -24.36
C TYR A 26 -22.26 20.78 -22.90
N GLY A 27 -21.53 21.86 -22.64
CA GLY A 27 -21.48 22.47 -21.32
C GLY A 27 -20.90 23.89 -21.35
N PRO A 28 -21.15 24.68 -20.29
CA PRO A 28 -20.62 26.03 -20.18
C PRO A 28 -19.10 26.00 -20.01
N CYS A 29 -18.39 26.91 -20.67
CA CYS A 29 -17.00 27.21 -20.36
C CYS A 29 -16.91 27.70 -18.90
N PRO A 30 -15.98 27.19 -18.07
CA PRO A 30 -15.87 27.60 -16.67
C PRO A 30 -15.59 29.09 -16.44
N TYR A 31 -15.12 29.78 -17.48
CA TYR A 31 -14.64 31.16 -17.40
C TYR A 31 -15.63 32.16 -18.01
N CYS A 32 -15.95 32.01 -19.30
CA CYS A 32 -16.88 32.91 -19.98
C CYS A 32 -18.34 32.43 -20.00
N LEU A 33 -18.63 31.25 -19.42
CA LEU A 33 -19.95 30.63 -19.35
C LEU A 33 -20.62 30.30 -20.70
N LEU A 34 -19.93 30.55 -21.82
CA LEU A 34 -20.39 30.22 -23.16
C LEU A 34 -20.52 28.69 -23.32
N TRP A 35 -21.66 28.24 -23.83
CA TRP A 35 -21.93 26.82 -24.02
C TRP A 35 -21.28 26.30 -25.29
N VAL A 36 -20.37 25.35 -25.11
CA VAL A 36 -19.57 24.77 -26.19
C VAL A 36 -19.63 23.24 -26.12
N ALA A 37 -19.32 22.58 -27.24
CA ALA A 37 -19.15 21.13 -27.22
C ALA A 37 -18.01 20.77 -26.26
N LYS A 38 -18.24 19.79 -25.37
CA LYS A 38 -17.25 19.37 -24.35
C LYS A 38 -15.91 18.95 -24.97
N ALA A 39 -15.96 18.33 -26.14
CA ALA A 39 -14.77 17.96 -26.91
C ALA A 39 -13.94 19.17 -27.39
N LEU A 40 -14.58 20.33 -27.57
CA LEU A 40 -13.96 21.57 -28.04
C LEU A 40 -13.59 22.54 -26.92
N LEU A 41 -13.98 22.27 -25.66
CA LEU A 41 -13.66 23.12 -24.49
C LEU A 41 -12.17 23.46 -24.43
N LYS A 42 -11.28 22.50 -24.69
CA LYS A 42 -9.84 22.72 -24.63
C LYS A 42 -9.34 23.67 -25.75
N LYS A 43 -9.98 23.65 -26.92
CA LYS A 43 -9.69 24.57 -28.02
C LYS A 43 -10.22 25.97 -27.69
N HIS A 44 -11.47 26.06 -27.24
CA HIS A 44 -12.08 27.30 -26.78
C HIS A 44 -11.26 27.97 -25.66
N HIS A 45 -10.79 27.20 -24.68
CA HIS A 45 -9.95 27.68 -23.56
C HIS A 45 -8.68 28.41 -24.00
N LYS A 46 -8.13 28.12 -25.19
CA LYS A 46 -6.94 28.81 -25.69
C LYS A 46 -7.20 30.27 -26.07
N SER A 47 -8.41 30.58 -26.51
CA SER A 47 -8.85 31.90 -26.99
C SER A 47 -10.02 32.45 -26.17
N CYS A 48 -10.25 31.91 -24.96
CA CYS A 48 -11.38 32.28 -24.14
C CYS A 48 -11.18 33.69 -23.57
N VAL A 49 -12.17 34.56 -23.77
CA VAL A 49 -12.14 35.95 -23.29
C VAL A 49 -12.18 36.09 -21.77
N GLY A 50 -12.72 35.09 -21.06
CA GLY A 50 -12.83 35.11 -19.59
C GLY A 50 -11.65 34.46 -18.86
N ARG A 51 -10.63 34.01 -19.58
CA ARG A 51 -9.49 33.27 -19.00
C ARG A 51 -8.36 34.22 -18.60
N ASP A 52 -7.79 34.01 -17.41
CA ASP A 52 -6.54 34.66 -17.01
C ASP A 52 -5.32 34.14 -17.80
N THR A 53 -4.48 35.07 -18.25
CA THR A 53 -3.21 34.79 -18.92
C THR A 53 -2.30 33.97 -17.99
N GLY A 54 -2.09 32.69 -18.32
CA GLY A 54 -1.26 31.74 -17.56
C GLY A 54 -1.94 30.43 -17.16
N GLN A 55 -3.28 30.36 -17.13
CA GLN A 55 -3.98 29.16 -16.67
C GLN A 55 -4.14 28.09 -17.77
N ASN A 56 -3.26 27.09 -17.84
CA ASN A 56 -3.39 25.96 -18.79
C ASN A 56 -4.03 24.72 -18.14
N GLU A 57 -5.36 24.63 -18.13
CA GLU A 57 -6.10 23.49 -17.56
C GLU A 57 -6.16 22.26 -18.48
N THR A 58 -6.37 21.07 -17.94
CA THR A 58 -6.59 19.87 -18.77
C THR A 58 -8.03 19.83 -19.30
N ILE A 59 -8.30 19.05 -20.36
CA ILE A 59 -9.67 18.83 -20.84
C ILE A 59 -10.53 18.08 -19.80
N GLY A 60 -9.90 17.28 -18.92
CA GLY A 60 -10.54 16.65 -17.77
C GLY A 60 -11.14 17.71 -16.85
N THR A 61 -10.27 18.56 -16.29
CA THR A 61 -10.60 19.68 -15.40
C THR A 61 -11.69 20.59 -15.98
N LEU A 62 -11.54 21.04 -17.23
CA LEU A 62 -12.50 21.94 -17.88
C LEU A 62 -13.91 21.33 -17.96
N VAL A 63 -14.01 20.05 -18.33
CA VAL A 63 -15.30 19.35 -18.41
C VAL A 63 -15.89 19.14 -17.03
N THR A 64 -15.07 18.77 -16.03
CA THR A 64 -15.54 18.60 -14.65
C THR A 64 -16.09 19.90 -14.07
N HIS A 65 -15.40 21.03 -14.27
CA HIS A 65 -15.91 22.35 -13.88
C HIS A 65 -17.19 22.71 -14.64
N SER A 66 -17.25 22.43 -15.94
CA SER A 66 -18.45 22.61 -16.77
C SER A 66 -19.65 21.82 -16.24
N ASP A 67 -19.42 20.57 -15.82
CA ASP A 67 -20.44 19.69 -15.25
C ASP A 67 -20.87 20.11 -13.84
N SER A 68 -19.95 20.68 -13.05
CA SER A 68 -20.27 21.33 -11.78
C SER A 68 -21.20 22.54 -11.98
N ILE A 69 -20.82 23.48 -12.86
CA ILE A 69 -21.59 24.70 -13.16
C ILE A 69 -22.96 24.38 -13.75
N SER A 70 -23.03 23.36 -14.61
CA SER A 70 -24.29 22.89 -15.19
C SER A 70 -25.11 21.98 -14.27
N GLY A 71 -24.66 21.78 -13.02
CA GLY A 71 -25.38 21.05 -11.96
C GLY A 71 -25.64 19.59 -12.32
N ARG A 72 -24.73 19.00 -13.09
CA ARG A 72 -24.71 17.57 -13.44
C ARG A 72 -23.94 16.74 -12.42
N ILE A 73 -23.14 17.38 -11.56
CA ILE A 73 -22.51 16.76 -10.40
C ILE A 73 -23.48 16.81 -9.21
N GLN A 74 -23.63 15.68 -8.52
CA GLN A 74 -24.48 15.59 -7.34
C GLN A 74 -23.92 16.49 -6.21
N PRO A 75 -24.79 17.22 -5.47
CA PRO A 75 -24.34 18.11 -4.38
C PRO A 75 -23.56 17.43 -3.26
N ILE A 76 -23.71 16.11 -3.12
CA ILE A 76 -22.99 15.31 -2.12
C ILE A 76 -21.49 15.21 -2.43
N ALA A 77 -21.06 15.41 -3.68
CA ALA A 77 -19.65 15.36 -4.05
C ALA A 77 -18.90 16.56 -3.44
N SER A 78 -17.91 16.30 -2.59
CA SER A 78 -17.09 17.37 -2.02
C SER A 78 -16.24 18.06 -3.09
N GLU A 79 -15.93 19.35 -2.90
CA GLU A 79 -15.06 20.11 -3.81
C GLU A 79 -13.72 19.41 -4.04
N ARG A 80 -13.18 18.79 -2.98
CA ARG A 80 -11.92 18.04 -3.04
C ARG A 80 -12.05 16.80 -3.93
N LEU A 81 -13.13 16.04 -3.80
CA LEU A 81 -13.39 14.88 -4.65
C LEU A 81 -13.51 15.29 -6.12
N ILE A 82 -14.25 16.37 -6.40
CA ILE A 82 -14.41 16.92 -7.75
C ILE A 82 -13.05 17.32 -8.34
N LYS A 83 -12.26 18.11 -7.60
CA LYS A 83 -10.99 18.67 -8.06
C LYS A 83 -9.92 17.59 -8.26
N GLU A 84 -9.80 16.63 -7.35
CA GLU A 84 -8.66 15.71 -7.32
C GLU A 84 -8.97 14.33 -7.89
N THR A 85 -10.24 13.92 -7.93
CA THR A 85 -10.65 12.58 -8.39
C THR A 85 -11.42 12.66 -9.70
N PHE A 86 -12.47 13.48 -9.80
CA PHE A 86 -13.30 13.52 -11.02
C PHE A 86 -12.55 14.09 -12.21
N SER A 87 -11.64 15.04 -11.97
CA SER A 87 -10.83 15.67 -13.03
C SER A 87 -9.88 14.71 -13.75
N ILE A 88 -9.43 13.65 -13.06
CA ILE A 88 -8.50 12.63 -13.59
C ILE A 88 -9.21 11.33 -13.98
N MET A 89 -10.48 11.17 -13.64
CA MET A 89 -11.24 9.95 -13.89
C MET A 89 -11.55 9.79 -15.39
N ASN A 90 -11.38 8.57 -15.91
CA ASN A 90 -11.72 8.27 -17.30
C ASN A 90 -13.22 8.51 -17.56
N LYS A 91 -13.53 9.10 -18.72
CA LYS A 91 -14.90 9.51 -19.13
C LYS A 91 -15.64 8.41 -19.91
N ASP A 92 -15.49 7.17 -19.48
CA ASP A 92 -16.23 6.02 -20.01
C ASP A 92 -17.52 5.78 -19.21
N GLU A 93 -18.28 4.75 -19.57
CA GLU A 93 -19.53 4.40 -18.89
C GLU A 93 -19.33 4.16 -17.38
N ILE A 94 -18.27 3.44 -17.01
CA ILE A 94 -17.91 3.18 -15.60
C ILE A 94 -17.68 4.49 -14.85
N GLY A 95 -16.92 5.42 -15.45
CA GLY A 95 -16.65 6.73 -14.86
C GLY A 95 -17.91 7.57 -14.71
N LYS A 96 -18.84 7.51 -15.68
CA LYS A 96 -20.14 8.18 -15.59
C LYS A 96 -20.97 7.65 -14.41
N VAL A 97 -21.08 6.33 -14.26
CA VAL A 97 -21.80 5.71 -13.14
C VAL A 97 -21.17 6.09 -11.80
N ALA A 98 -19.83 6.03 -11.71
CA ALA A 98 -19.12 6.40 -10.50
C ALA A 98 -19.33 7.87 -10.08
N GLN A 99 -19.53 8.78 -11.04
CA GLN A 99 -19.74 10.21 -10.79
C GLN A 99 -21.22 10.61 -10.62
N SER A 100 -22.16 9.70 -10.88
CA SER A 100 -23.60 9.99 -10.83
C SER A 100 -24.34 9.28 -9.70
N ASP A 101 -23.92 8.07 -9.31
CA ASP A 101 -24.53 7.33 -8.21
C ASP A 101 -24.18 7.98 -6.86
N THR A 102 -25.20 8.49 -6.17
CA THR A 102 -25.07 9.21 -4.89
C THR A 102 -24.27 8.43 -3.85
N PHE A 103 -24.42 7.10 -3.82
CA PHE A 103 -23.81 6.28 -2.79
C PHE A 103 -22.36 5.90 -3.10
N ILE A 104 -22.02 5.72 -4.37
CA ILE A 104 -20.62 5.60 -4.82
C ILE A 104 -19.87 6.92 -4.58
N ILE A 105 -20.51 8.07 -4.80
CA ILE A 105 -19.91 9.39 -4.49
C ILE A 105 -19.64 9.51 -2.98
N GLN A 106 -20.58 9.06 -2.14
CA GLN A 106 -20.39 9.06 -0.69
C GLN A 106 -19.20 8.20 -0.26
N LEU A 107 -19.05 7.00 -0.84
CA LEU A 107 -17.87 6.16 -0.65
C LEU A 107 -16.59 6.91 -1.09
N GLY A 108 -16.64 7.63 -2.21
CA GLY A 108 -15.55 8.47 -2.69
C GLY A 108 -15.13 9.54 -1.69
N ASN A 109 -16.08 10.27 -1.09
CA ASN A 109 -15.79 11.26 -0.04
C ASN A 109 -15.10 10.61 1.17
N GLN A 110 -15.61 9.47 1.64
CA GLN A 110 -15.04 8.74 2.77
C GLN A 110 -13.58 8.33 2.50
N TRP A 111 -13.26 7.92 1.28
CA TRP A 111 -11.90 7.57 0.89
C TRP A 111 -10.95 8.78 0.79
N MET A 112 -11.47 9.93 0.37
CA MET A 112 -10.71 11.19 0.39
C MET A 112 -10.40 11.65 1.83
N GLU A 113 -11.30 11.40 2.77
CA GLU A 113 -11.11 11.67 4.20
C GLU A 113 -10.10 10.71 4.83
N LYS A 114 -10.27 9.40 4.58
CA LYS A 114 -9.35 8.36 5.07
C LYS A 114 -7.91 8.62 4.61
N ASN A 115 -7.73 9.04 3.36
CA ASN A 115 -6.42 9.30 2.76
C ASN A 115 -6.00 10.77 2.80
N ILE A 116 -6.46 11.55 3.78
CA ILE A 116 -6.16 12.99 3.86
C ILE A 116 -4.65 13.29 3.83
N GLY A 117 -3.84 12.40 4.41
CA GLY A 117 -2.38 12.52 4.47
C GLY A 117 -1.64 12.20 3.17
N ASN A 118 -2.28 11.51 2.21
CA ASN A 118 -1.65 11.08 0.96
C ASN A 118 -2.12 11.94 -0.23
N LYS A 119 -1.78 13.23 -0.20
CA LYS A 119 -2.23 14.21 -1.21
C LYS A 119 -1.88 13.82 -2.65
N LEU A 120 -0.77 13.12 -2.87
CA LEU A 120 -0.31 12.70 -4.20
C LEU A 120 -1.18 11.60 -4.82
N LYS A 121 -1.54 10.57 -4.05
CA LYS A 121 -2.21 9.38 -4.59
C LYS A 121 -3.68 9.26 -4.20
N ARG A 122 -4.17 9.99 -3.19
CA ARG A 122 -5.55 9.86 -2.71
C ARG A 122 -6.60 10.01 -3.81
N GLY A 123 -6.41 10.93 -4.75
CA GLY A 123 -7.34 11.09 -5.89
C GLY A 123 -7.33 9.89 -6.82
N VAL A 124 -6.16 9.32 -7.11
CA VAL A 124 -6.01 8.13 -7.97
C VAL A 124 -6.63 6.90 -7.30
N TYR A 125 -6.33 6.68 -6.02
CA TYR A 125 -6.88 5.56 -5.25
C TYR A 125 -8.41 5.66 -5.15
N THR A 126 -8.92 6.84 -4.80
CA THR A 126 -10.37 7.08 -4.73
C THR A 126 -11.02 6.82 -6.09
N SER A 127 -10.40 7.26 -7.20
CA SER A 127 -10.89 6.98 -8.56
C SER A 127 -10.96 5.48 -8.84
N GLN A 128 -9.93 4.72 -8.49
CA GLN A 128 -9.89 3.26 -8.70
C GLN A 128 -11.01 2.55 -7.94
N ILE A 129 -11.24 2.92 -6.67
CA ILE A 129 -12.30 2.33 -5.84
C ILE A 129 -13.70 2.69 -6.36
N MET A 130 -13.93 3.98 -6.64
CA MET A 130 -15.22 4.43 -7.17
C MET A 130 -15.55 3.76 -8.51
N ARG A 131 -14.55 3.61 -9.39
CA ARG A 131 -14.72 2.94 -10.68
C ARG A 131 -14.95 1.44 -10.52
N LEU A 132 -14.29 0.78 -9.56
CA LEU A 132 -14.54 -0.63 -9.27
C LEU A 132 -15.99 -0.84 -8.78
N CYS A 133 -16.48 0.03 -7.89
CA CYS A 133 -17.88 0.02 -7.46
C CYS A 133 -18.85 0.37 -8.60
N GLY A 134 -18.47 1.28 -9.50
CA GLY A 134 -19.25 1.61 -10.70
C GLY A 134 -19.38 0.43 -11.65
N ARG A 135 -18.29 -0.32 -11.87
CA ARG A 135 -18.31 -1.58 -12.64
C ARG A 135 -19.19 -2.62 -11.96
N PHE A 136 -19.08 -2.76 -10.64
CA PHE A 136 -19.93 -3.66 -9.87
C PHE A 136 -21.42 -3.31 -10.01
N LEU A 137 -21.78 -2.02 -9.91
CA LEU A 137 -23.15 -1.56 -10.08
C LEU A 137 -23.70 -1.85 -11.48
N LEU A 138 -22.88 -1.68 -12.53
CA LEU A 138 -23.27 -2.05 -13.89
C LEU A 138 -23.55 -3.55 -14.00
N ASN A 139 -22.75 -4.40 -13.35
CA ASN A 139 -23.02 -5.84 -13.32
C ASN A 139 -24.29 -6.18 -12.54
N MET A 140 -24.56 -5.50 -11.41
CA MET A 140 -25.82 -5.64 -10.66
C MET A 140 -27.03 -5.30 -11.52
N ARG A 141 -26.97 -4.18 -12.25
CA ARG A 141 -28.04 -3.76 -13.18
C ARG A 141 -28.29 -4.75 -14.31
N LYS A 142 -27.24 -5.44 -14.78
CA LYS A 142 -27.37 -6.49 -15.81
C LYS A 142 -27.99 -7.77 -15.24
N LEU A 143 -27.56 -8.20 -14.06
CA LEU A 143 -28.03 -9.45 -13.43
C LEU A 143 -29.43 -9.33 -12.86
N LYS A 144 -29.74 -8.19 -12.23
CA LYS A 144 -31.01 -7.98 -11.52
C LYS A 144 -31.51 -6.54 -11.71
N PRO A 145 -32.07 -6.20 -12.88
CA PRO A 145 -32.86 -4.98 -13.04
C PRO A 145 -33.90 -4.84 -11.91
N LEU A 146 -33.91 -3.69 -11.23
CA LEU A 146 -34.93 -3.38 -10.21
C LEU A 146 -36.15 -2.66 -10.83
N LYS A 147 -35.93 -1.97 -11.94
CA LYS A 147 -36.94 -1.25 -12.73
C LYS A 147 -36.94 -1.75 -14.17
N ASP A 148 -37.98 -1.38 -14.91
CA ASP A 148 -38.10 -1.68 -16.35
C ASP A 148 -36.87 -1.20 -17.13
N HIS A 149 -36.56 -1.87 -18.24
CA HIS A 149 -35.34 -1.66 -19.03
C HIS A 149 -35.07 -0.19 -19.44
N ALA A 150 -36.10 0.65 -19.54
CA ALA A 150 -35.97 2.06 -19.87
C ALA A 150 -35.36 2.93 -18.72
N ASP A 151 -35.37 2.44 -17.48
CA ASP A 151 -35.03 3.21 -16.27
C ASP A 151 -33.82 2.63 -15.48
N LEU A 152 -33.07 1.70 -16.06
CA LEU A 152 -31.91 1.04 -15.45
C LEU A 152 -30.84 2.02 -14.90
N GLU A 153 -30.72 3.21 -15.49
CA GLU A 153 -29.81 4.25 -15.00
C GLU A 153 -30.19 4.77 -13.58
N LYS A 154 -31.44 4.55 -13.16
CA LYS A 154 -31.99 4.95 -11.85
C LYS A 154 -31.90 3.85 -10.78
N ASP A 155 -31.34 2.69 -11.09
CA ASP A 155 -31.10 1.64 -10.10
C ASP A 155 -29.82 1.98 -9.33
N ALA A 156 -29.97 2.51 -8.12
CA ALA A 156 -28.86 2.99 -7.31
C ALA A 156 -28.20 1.86 -6.52
N MET A 157 -26.91 2.02 -6.19
CA MET A 157 -26.20 1.06 -5.33
C MET A 157 -26.93 0.84 -4.00
N TRP A 158 -27.50 1.91 -3.44
CA TRP A 158 -28.28 1.86 -2.19
C TRP A 158 -29.39 0.79 -2.23
N ASP A 159 -30.05 0.63 -3.37
CA ASP A 159 -31.19 -0.26 -3.54
C ASP A 159 -30.79 -1.73 -3.66
N TYR A 160 -29.56 -1.99 -4.10
CA TYR A 160 -28.99 -3.34 -4.24
C TYR A 160 -28.48 -3.91 -2.92
N LEU A 161 -28.05 -3.09 -1.97
CA LEU A 161 -27.55 -3.52 -0.66
C LEU A 161 -28.70 -3.97 0.26
N LYS A 162 -29.32 -5.11 -0.08
CA LYS A 162 -30.43 -5.76 0.61
C LYS A 162 -30.21 -7.27 0.65
N PRO A 163 -30.69 -7.98 1.69
CA PRO A 163 -30.42 -9.42 1.86
C PRO A 163 -30.92 -10.27 0.69
N MET A 164 -32.11 -9.92 0.17
CA MET A 164 -32.73 -10.59 -0.99
C MET A 164 -31.88 -10.55 -2.27
N HIS A 165 -30.90 -9.65 -2.36
CA HIS A 165 -30.02 -9.54 -3.52
C HIS A 165 -28.65 -10.19 -3.31
N PHE A 166 -28.41 -10.84 -2.16
CA PHE A 166 -27.07 -11.31 -1.79
C PHE A 166 -26.43 -12.24 -2.82
N GLU A 167 -27.20 -13.17 -3.40
CA GLU A 167 -26.74 -14.04 -4.48
C GLU A 167 -26.23 -13.24 -5.70
N TYR A 168 -26.96 -12.20 -6.08
CA TYR A 168 -26.56 -11.32 -7.17
C TYR A 168 -25.35 -10.47 -6.81
N LEU A 169 -25.18 -10.06 -5.54
CA LEU A 169 -23.97 -9.37 -5.08
C LEU A 169 -22.73 -10.24 -5.28
N VAL A 170 -22.83 -11.53 -4.96
CA VAL A 170 -21.72 -12.49 -5.17
C VAL A 170 -21.40 -12.64 -6.66
N GLN A 171 -22.42 -12.89 -7.49
CA GLN A 171 -22.23 -13.05 -8.94
C GLN A 171 -21.68 -11.79 -9.60
N ALA A 172 -22.18 -10.60 -9.24
CA ALA A 172 -21.69 -9.33 -9.77
C ALA A 172 -20.23 -9.09 -9.41
N ALA A 173 -19.80 -9.47 -8.19
CA ALA A 173 -18.40 -9.38 -7.78
C ALA A 173 -17.51 -10.29 -8.62
N LEU A 174 -17.93 -11.52 -8.90
CA LEU A 174 -17.19 -12.45 -9.78
C LEU A 174 -17.11 -11.92 -11.21
N LEU A 175 -18.20 -11.36 -11.75
CA LEU A 175 -18.20 -10.70 -13.07
C LEU A 175 -17.25 -9.48 -13.16
N THR A 176 -16.88 -8.85 -12.03
CA THR A 176 -15.85 -7.80 -12.06
C THR A 176 -14.43 -8.32 -12.21
N CYS A 177 -14.22 -9.62 -11.96
CA CYS A 177 -12.94 -10.31 -12.08
C CYS A 177 -12.73 -10.90 -13.47
N SER A 178 -13.80 -11.33 -14.14
CA SER A 178 -13.81 -11.79 -15.54
C SER A 178 -15.14 -11.41 -16.19
N PRO A 179 -15.14 -10.64 -17.30
CA PRO A 179 -16.37 -10.25 -18.00
C PRO A 179 -17.11 -11.42 -18.67
N LYS A 180 -16.40 -12.49 -19.00
CA LYS A 180 -16.95 -13.74 -19.54
C LYS A 180 -16.84 -14.79 -18.43
N LEU A 181 -17.97 -15.12 -17.82
CA LEU A 181 -18.05 -16.07 -16.72
C LEU A 181 -18.17 -17.50 -17.30
N ASP A 182 -17.24 -17.86 -18.19
CA ASP A 182 -17.32 -19.12 -18.92
C ASP A 182 -16.87 -20.28 -18.01
N LYS A 183 -16.02 -20.01 -16.99
CA LYS A 183 -15.64 -20.91 -15.89
C LYS A 183 -15.26 -20.11 -14.63
N GLU A 184 -15.86 -20.42 -13.47
CA GLU A 184 -15.49 -19.82 -12.16
C GLU A 184 -14.03 -20.10 -11.75
N GLU A 185 -13.42 -21.11 -12.36
CA GLU A 185 -12.08 -21.62 -12.04
C GLU A 185 -10.92 -20.77 -12.57
N ASN A 186 -11.16 -19.79 -13.47
CA ASN A 186 -10.09 -18.93 -13.99
C ASN A 186 -10.51 -17.45 -14.11
N LEU A 187 -10.31 -16.70 -13.03
CA LEU A 187 -10.66 -15.28 -12.95
C LEU A 187 -9.49 -14.41 -13.44
N SER A 188 -9.65 -13.52 -14.41
CA SER A 188 -8.53 -12.71 -14.93
C SER A 188 -7.95 -11.77 -13.88
N ALA A 189 -8.81 -11.06 -13.13
CA ALA A 189 -8.42 -10.09 -12.12
C ALA A 189 -9.04 -10.45 -10.74
N PRO A 190 -8.61 -11.56 -10.11
CA PRO A 190 -9.26 -12.11 -8.92
C PRO A 190 -9.19 -11.17 -7.72
N SER A 191 -8.17 -10.30 -7.65
CA SER A 191 -8.02 -9.30 -6.59
C SER A 191 -9.18 -8.29 -6.52
N ASN A 192 -9.92 -8.08 -7.61
CA ASN A 192 -11.08 -7.17 -7.64
C ASN A 192 -12.18 -7.61 -6.67
N ALA A 193 -12.48 -8.91 -6.58
CA ALA A 193 -13.51 -9.41 -5.68
C ALA A 193 -13.13 -9.27 -4.20
N LEU A 194 -11.84 -9.39 -3.86
CA LEU A 194 -11.37 -9.11 -2.49
C LEU A 194 -11.58 -7.64 -2.14
N LYS A 195 -11.12 -6.73 -3.01
CA LYS A 195 -11.26 -5.27 -2.84
C LYS A 195 -12.73 -4.88 -2.70
N LEU A 196 -13.59 -5.37 -3.58
CA LEU A 196 -15.04 -5.18 -3.51
C LEU A 196 -15.64 -5.69 -2.21
N GLY A 197 -15.19 -6.84 -1.70
CA GLY A 197 -15.65 -7.35 -0.40
C GLY A 197 -15.42 -6.34 0.73
N HIS A 198 -14.29 -5.64 0.74
CA HIS A 198 -14.03 -4.57 1.71
C HIS A 198 -14.85 -3.32 1.46
N ASP A 199 -14.97 -2.89 0.21
CA ASP A 199 -15.72 -1.69 -0.15
C ASP A 199 -17.23 -1.86 0.06
N LEU A 200 -17.78 -3.03 -0.23
CA LEU A 200 -19.18 -3.37 0.07
C LEU A 200 -19.46 -3.37 1.56
N LYS A 201 -18.54 -3.88 2.40
CA LYS A 201 -18.67 -3.76 3.87
C LYS A 201 -18.69 -2.29 4.31
N ARG A 202 -17.80 -1.46 3.76
CA ARG A 202 -17.78 -0.01 4.04
C ARG A 202 -19.08 0.66 3.61
N MET A 203 -19.59 0.30 2.43
CA MET A 203 -20.87 0.79 1.92
C MET A 203 -22.04 0.34 2.82
N CYS A 204 -22.12 -0.91 3.26
CA CYS A 204 -23.16 -1.33 4.20
C CYS A 204 -23.07 -0.55 5.52
N ASN A 205 -21.88 -0.36 6.09
CA ASN A 205 -21.69 0.48 7.29
C ASN A 205 -22.10 1.93 7.05
N GLY A 206 -21.77 2.50 5.88
CA GLY A 206 -22.22 3.83 5.48
C GLY A 206 -23.74 3.94 5.35
N LYS A 207 -24.39 2.89 4.83
CA LYS A 207 -25.85 2.79 4.72
C LYS A 207 -26.50 2.73 6.10
N ILE A 208 -25.94 1.93 7.01
CA ILE A 208 -26.35 1.89 8.43
C ILE A 208 -26.23 3.28 9.06
N GLY A 209 -25.08 3.95 8.89
CA GLY A 209 -24.83 5.28 9.46
C GLY A 209 -25.85 6.32 8.98
N LEU A 210 -26.06 6.40 7.66
CA LEU A 210 -27.06 7.30 7.08
C LEU A 210 -28.49 6.95 7.50
N ALA A 211 -28.83 5.66 7.56
CA ALA A 211 -30.13 5.21 8.02
C ALA A 211 -30.39 5.57 9.50
N ILE A 212 -29.37 5.52 10.36
CA ILE A 212 -29.47 5.98 11.76
C ILE A 212 -29.69 7.49 11.81
N ILE A 213 -28.95 8.27 11.03
CA ILE A 213 -29.09 9.74 10.97
C ILE A 213 -30.50 10.15 10.54
N HIS A 214 -31.13 9.38 9.66
CA HIS A 214 -32.45 9.68 9.10
C HIS A 214 -33.61 8.87 9.72
N ASP A 215 -33.37 8.12 10.81
CA ASP A 215 -34.34 7.20 11.44
C ASP A 215 -35.01 6.18 10.48
N ASP A 216 -34.30 5.76 9.42
CA ASP A 216 -34.74 4.72 8.49
C ASP A 216 -34.38 3.33 9.02
N LYS A 217 -35.24 2.80 9.89
CA LYS A 217 -35.05 1.47 10.50
C LYS A 217 -34.95 0.35 9.48
N LYS A 218 -35.69 0.44 8.37
CA LYS A 218 -35.75 -0.60 7.33
C LYS A 218 -34.42 -0.68 6.57
N SER A 219 -33.89 0.44 6.10
CA SER A 219 -32.59 0.45 5.41
C SER A 219 -31.44 0.03 6.32
N ARG A 220 -31.52 0.40 7.61
CA ARG A 220 -30.56 -0.04 8.64
C ARG A 220 -30.54 -1.56 8.79
N GLU A 221 -31.70 -2.18 9.00
CA GLU A 221 -31.84 -3.62 9.16
C GLU A 221 -31.36 -4.37 7.92
N GLN A 222 -31.82 -3.95 6.73
CA GLN A 222 -31.38 -4.54 5.46
C GLN A 222 -29.85 -4.53 5.26
N ALA A 223 -29.19 -3.42 5.63
CA ALA A 223 -27.74 -3.31 5.48
C ALA A 223 -26.99 -4.13 6.53
N ALA A 224 -27.51 -4.23 7.76
CA ALA A 224 -26.95 -5.08 8.82
C ALA A 224 -27.03 -6.57 8.46
N ASP A 225 -28.16 -7.01 7.92
CA ASP A 225 -28.36 -8.38 7.46
C ASP A 225 -27.41 -8.72 6.30
N VAL A 226 -27.18 -7.80 5.35
CA VAL A 226 -26.17 -8.02 4.28
C VAL A 226 -24.78 -8.17 4.87
N LEU A 227 -24.39 -7.38 5.87
CA LEU A 227 -23.09 -7.55 6.54
C LEU A 227 -22.98 -8.93 7.19
N GLN A 228 -24.05 -9.40 7.84
CA GLN A 228 -24.07 -10.73 8.44
C GLN A 228 -23.95 -11.82 7.37
N LEU A 229 -24.68 -11.71 6.27
CA LEU A 229 -24.55 -12.63 5.13
C LEU A 229 -23.13 -12.62 4.55
N MET A 230 -22.50 -11.46 4.44
CA MET A 230 -21.11 -11.37 4.01
C MET A 230 -20.15 -12.06 4.99
N GLN A 231 -20.38 -11.94 6.30
CA GLN A 231 -19.56 -12.63 7.29
C GLN A 231 -19.68 -14.15 7.17
N VAL A 232 -20.89 -14.67 6.95
CA VAL A 232 -21.16 -16.10 6.87
C VAL A 232 -20.70 -16.71 5.53
N TYR A 233 -21.04 -16.07 4.41
CA TYR A 233 -20.94 -16.69 3.08
C TYR A 233 -19.88 -16.09 2.16
N TRP A 234 -19.46 -14.84 2.35
CA TRP A 234 -18.50 -14.21 1.42
C TRP A 234 -17.13 -14.89 1.45
N VAL A 235 -16.71 -15.35 2.64
CA VAL A 235 -15.41 -15.99 2.83
C VAL A 235 -15.33 -17.30 2.03
N THR A 236 -16.36 -18.13 2.14
CA THR A 236 -16.40 -19.44 1.49
C THR A 236 -16.67 -19.34 -0.01
N ARG A 237 -17.51 -18.40 -0.43
CA ARG A 237 -17.93 -18.27 -1.84
C ARG A 237 -17.01 -17.43 -2.71
N ILE A 238 -16.24 -16.52 -2.13
CA ILE A 238 -15.36 -15.61 -2.87
C ILE A 238 -13.94 -15.69 -2.33
N THR A 239 -13.75 -15.35 -1.05
CA THR A 239 -12.41 -15.09 -0.52
C THR A 239 -11.49 -16.30 -0.62
N LYS A 240 -11.98 -17.50 -0.29
CA LYS A 240 -11.16 -18.73 -0.32
C LYS A 240 -10.72 -19.07 -1.75
N ALA A 241 -11.66 -19.16 -2.69
CA ALA A 241 -11.36 -19.50 -4.09
C ALA A 241 -10.39 -18.49 -4.71
N VAL A 242 -10.64 -17.19 -4.51
CA VAL A 242 -9.78 -16.11 -4.99
C VAL A 242 -8.38 -16.17 -4.38
N ARG A 243 -8.25 -16.44 -3.08
CA ARG A 243 -6.93 -16.56 -2.43
C ARG A 243 -6.14 -17.75 -2.93
N VAL A 244 -6.79 -18.91 -3.09
CA VAL A 244 -6.12 -20.11 -3.63
C VAL A 244 -5.60 -19.83 -5.04
N MET A 245 -6.41 -19.19 -5.90
CA MET A 245 -5.99 -18.81 -7.25
C MET A 245 -4.82 -17.82 -7.25
N LEU A 246 -4.85 -16.80 -6.37
CA LEU A 246 -3.77 -15.84 -6.23
C LEU A 246 -2.47 -16.49 -5.73
N VAL A 247 -2.58 -17.45 -4.80
CA VAL A 247 -1.43 -18.21 -4.31
C VAL A 247 -0.84 -19.09 -5.42
N ALA A 248 -1.68 -19.85 -6.13
CA ALA A 248 -1.23 -20.67 -7.26
C ALA A 248 -0.49 -19.82 -8.31
N ARG A 249 -1.08 -18.68 -8.72
CA ARG A 249 -0.42 -17.74 -9.65
C ARG A 249 0.89 -17.20 -9.14
N ARG A 250 0.98 -16.90 -7.84
CA ARG A 250 2.21 -16.41 -7.22
C ARG A 250 3.29 -17.50 -7.17
N ASP A 251 2.89 -18.76 -7.06
CA ASP A 251 3.80 -19.90 -7.00
C ASP A 251 4.24 -20.33 -8.42
N ASP A 252 3.44 -20.05 -9.45
CA ASP A 252 3.80 -20.21 -10.88
C ASP A 252 4.80 -19.14 -11.40
N VAL A 253 5.00 -18.04 -10.66
CA VAL A 253 5.90 -16.95 -11.06
C VAL A 253 7.30 -17.17 -10.50
N ASP A 254 8.29 -17.25 -11.38
CA ASP A 254 9.70 -17.30 -11.02
C ASP A 254 10.14 -15.97 -10.38
N LYS A 255 10.56 -16.03 -9.11
CA LYS A 255 10.89 -14.84 -8.31
C LYS A 255 12.36 -14.47 -8.46
N ARG A 256 12.75 -14.03 -9.66
CA ARG A 256 14.12 -13.57 -9.89
C ARG A 256 14.42 -12.29 -9.12
N LEU A 257 15.58 -12.27 -8.48
CA LEU A 257 16.16 -11.08 -7.88
C LEU A 257 17.07 -10.39 -8.92
N PRO A 258 17.28 -9.07 -8.80
CA PRO A 258 18.24 -8.40 -9.66
C PRO A 258 19.66 -8.94 -9.46
N ASP A 259 20.39 -9.12 -10.55
CA ASP A 259 21.80 -9.52 -10.54
C ASP A 259 22.64 -8.43 -9.80
N PRO A 260 23.51 -8.81 -8.83
CA PRO A 260 24.47 -7.88 -8.22
C PRO A 260 25.30 -7.07 -9.24
N GLU A 261 25.61 -7.65 -10.40
CA GLU A 261 26.32 -6.97 -11.49
C GLU A 261 25.49 -5.85 -12.10
N ASP A 262 24.22 -6.09 -12.39
CA ASP A 262 23.31 -5.07 -12.92
C ASP A 262 23.12 -3.92 -11.92
N ILE A 263 23.03 -4.23 -10.61
CA ILE A 263 22.98 -3.22 -9.55
C ILE A 263 24.25 -2.37 -9.52
N ARG A 264 25.42 -2.98 -9.72
CA ARG A 264 26.72 -2.30 -9.78
C ARG A 264 26.80 -1.40 -11.01
N ASP A 265 26.35 -1.90 -12.16
CA ASP A 265 26.48 -1.23 -13.44
C ASP A 265 25.52 -0.04 -13.57
N ILE A 266 24.28 -0.16 -13.10
CA ILE A 266 23.36 0.98 -12.99
C ILE A 266 23.89 2.04 -12.01
N ASN A 267 24.51 1.64 -10.89
CA ASN A 267 25.11 2.58 -9.94
C ASN A 267 26.29 3.33 -10.56
N ARG A 268 27.14 2.66 -11.35
CA ARG A 268 28.24 3.27 -12.10
C ARG A 268 27.72 4.26 -13.14
N SER A 269 26.72 3.85 -13.93
CA SER A 269 26.06 4.71 -14.93
C SER A 269 25.46 5.97 -14.29
N LEU A 270 24.75 5.83 -13.16
CA LEU A 270 24.19 6.96 -12.44
C LEU A 270 25.26 7.90 -11.88
N ASN A 271 26.37 7.39 -11.35
CA ASN A 271 27.47 8.24 -10.88
C ASN A 271 28.09 9.06 -12.02
N ALA A 272 28.38 8.43 -13.16
CA ALA A 272 28.88 9.15 -14.33
C ALA A 272 27.92 10.24 -14.81
N LYS A 273 26.60 9.95 -14.81
CA LYS A 273 25.57 10.94 -15.14
C LYS A 273 25.53 12.09 -14.14
N ILE A 274 25.65 11.81 -12.83
CA ILE A 274 25.68 12.82 -11.78
C ILE A 274 26.87 13.77 -11.95
N GLU A 275 28.05 13.22 -12.25
CA GLU A 275 29.27 14.01 -12.52
C GLU A 275 29.14 14.88 -13.78
N ALA A 276 28.40 14.40 -14.79
CA ALA A 276 28.13 15.11 -16.03
C ALA A 276 26.96 16.12 -15.96
N LEU A 277 26.28 16.27 -14.80
CA LEU A 277 25.14 17.19 -14.69
C LEU A 277 25.60 18.65 -14.81
N ASP A 278 25.05 19.37 -15.79
CA ASP A 278 25.16 20.82 -15.86
C ASP A 278 24.24 21.49 -14.84
N LEU A 279 24.83 21.95 -13.72
CA LEU A 279 24.15 22.69 -12.65
C LEU A 279 24.23 24.22 -12.81
N GLN A 280 24.76 24.73 -13.92
CA GLN A 280 24.90 26.17 -14.15
C GLN A 280 23.72 26.77 -14.93
N HIS A 281 23.09 26.01 -15.85
CA HIS A 281 21.98 26.51 -16.67
C HIS A 281 20.60 26.04 -16.16
N GLY A 282 19.77 26.98 -15.69
CA GLY A 282 18.55 26.70 -14.91
C GLY A 282 17.30 26.20 -15.66
N ARG A 283 17.23 26.27 -17.01
CA ARG A 283 15.92 26.17 -17.72
C ARG A 283 15.60 24.80 -18.34
N SER A 284 16.56 24.14 -18.97
CA SER A 284 16.32 22.88 -19.72
C SER A 284 16.68 21.62 -18.92
N ASN A 285 17.53 21.73 -17.89
CA ASN A 285 18.11 20.56 -17.23
C ASN A 285 17.37 20.08 -15.97
N TYR A 286 16.44 20.88 -15.41
CA TYR A 286 15.78 20.58 -14.12
C TYR A 286 15.20 19.16 -14.06
N ARG A 287 14.41 18.78 -15.06
CA ARG A 287 13.74 17.47 -15.08
C ARG A 287 14.76 16.33 -15.15
N HIS A 288 15.83 16.50 -15.92
CA HIS A 288 16.87 15.49 -16.05
C HIS A 288 17.65 15.32 -14.74
N VAL A 289 18.08 16.44 -14.11
CA VAL A 289 18.68 16.44 -12.77
C VAL A 289 17.76 15.73 -11.77
N ALA A 290 16.47 16.07 -11.75
CA ALA A 290 15.49 15.42 -10.87
C ALA A 290 15.39 13.90 -11.11
N GLN A 291 15.34 13.46 -12.36
CA GLN A 291 15.26 12.03 -12.70
C GLN A 291 16.51 11.26 -12.25
N VAL A 292 17.71 11.76 -12.57
CA VAL A 292 18.98 11.09 -12.24
C VAL A 292 19.15 10.98 -10.72
N LEU A 293 18.94 12.08 -9.98
CA LEU A 293 19.09 12.08 -8.53
C LEU A 293 18.02 11.23 -7.83
N GLN A 294 16.77 11.26 -8.32
CA GLN A 294 15.70 10.44 -7.76
C GLN A 294 15.97 8.95 -7.96
N ALA A 295 16.41 8.53 -9.15
CA ALA A 295 16.81 7.14 -9.42
C ALA A 295 17.96 6.71 -8.51
N LYS A 296 19.01 7.55 -8.38
CA LYS A 296 20.14 7.29 -7.47
C LYS A 296 19.69 7.12 -6.02
N LEU A 297 18.79 7.96 -5.51
CA LEU A 297 18.31 7.84 -4.14
C LEU A 297 17.46 6.59 -3.92
N VAL A 298 16.62 6.20 -4.89
CA VAL A 298 15.85 4.94 -4.84
C VAL A 298 16.80 3.74 -4.80
N LEU A 299 17.78 3.71 -5.71
CA LEU A 299 18.80 2.66 -5.77
C LEU A 299 19.60 2.59 -4.46
N TYR A 300 20.07 3.73 -3.95
CA TYR A 300 20.91 3.78 -2.75
C TYR A 300 20.17 3.36 -1.48
N ASN A 301 18.93 3.86 -1.29
CA ASN A 301 18.20 3.64 -0.04
C ASN A 301 17.35 2.36 -0.03
N ARG A 302 17.12 1.72 -1.19
CA ARG A 302 16.25 0.53 -1.33
C ARG A 302 14.83 0.77 -0.78
N ARG A 303 14.38 2.02 -0.88
CA ARG A 303 13.11 2.53 -0.34
C ARG A 303 12.01 2.43 -1.39
N ARG A 304 10.74 2.43 -0.93
CA ARG A 304 9.58 2.43 -1.82
C ARG A 304 9.56 3.71 -2.65
N SER A 305 9.23 3.60 -3.93
CA SER A 305 9.22 4.73 -4.87
C SER A 305 8.31 5.88 -4.41
N GLU A 306 7.20 5.55 -3.74
CA GLU A 306 6.21 6.47 -3.21
C GLU A 306 6.76 7.36 -2.10
N GLU A 307 7.68 6.83 -1.29
CA GLU A 307 8.29 7.55 -0.19
C GLU A 307 9.26 8.62 -0.72
N LEU A 308 10.07 8.31 -1.74
CA LEU A 308 11.03 9.26 -2.30
C LEU A 308 10.37 10.34 -3.16
N GLN A 309 9.36 10.00 -3.96
CA GLN A 309 8.68 10.99 -4.79
C GLN A 309 7.84 12.00 -3.98
N ALA A 310 7.47 11.64 -2.75
CA ALA A 310 6.71 12.48 -1.84
C ALA A 310 7.57 13.43 -0.99
N ILE A 311 8.90 13.37 -1.12
CA ILE A 311 9.83 14.21 -0.35
C ILE A 311 9.52 15.69 -0.61
N THR A 312 9.38 16.45 0.48
CA THR A 312 9.12 17.89 0.42
C THR A 312 10.39 18.72 0.61
N LEU A 313 10.35 19.98 0.18
CA LEU A 313 11.40 20.96 0.48
C LEU A 313 11.60 21.14 1.99
N ARG A 314 10.54 20.98 2.78
CA ARG A 314 10.58 21.03 4.25
C ARG A 314 11.34 19.84 4.85
N ASP A 315 11.20 18.65 4.25
CA ASP A 315 11.93 17.47 4.71
C ASP A 315 13.43 17.64 4.42
N TYR A 316 13.76 18.14 3.23
CA TYR A 316 15.15 18.42 2.84
C TYR A 316 15.80 19.53 3.67
N SER A 317 15.06 20.60 4.03
CA SER A 317 15.61 21.69 4.84
C SER A 317 15.88 21.28 6.29
N ARG A 318 15.16 20.27 6.79
CA ARG A 318 15.30 19.71 8.14
C ARG A 318 16.32 18.58 8.25
N ARG A 319 17.00 18.24 7.16
CA ARG A 319 18.00 17.17 7.16
C ARG A 319 19.12 17.47 8.14
N SER A 320 19.64 16.43 8.76
CA SER A 320 20.82 16.52 9.59
C SER A 320 22.07 16.52 8.71
N ARG A 321 22.97 17.47 8.96
CA ARG A 321 24.27 17.60 8.29
C ARG A 321 25.36 17.25 9.29
N GLY A 322 26.15 16.22 8.98
CA GLY A 322 27.30 15.84 9.81
C GLY A 322 26.92 15.32 11.20
N VAL A 323 27.88 15.39 12.12
CA VAL A 323 27.82 14.69 13.40
C VAL A 323 27.25 15.56 14.53
N ALA A 324 25.97 15.38 14.85
CA ALA A 324 25.38 15.93 16.06
C ALA A 324 25.85 15.13 17.29
N GLY A 325 26.65 15.76 18.16
CA GLY A 325 27.08 15.20 19.44
C GLY A 325 28.53 14.68 19.46
N LYS A 326 29.49 15.57 19.73
CA LYS A 326 30.94 15.30 19.79
C LYS A 326 31.34 14.08 20.66
N LEU A 327 30.55 13.77 21.69
CA LEU A 327 30.77 12.63 22.60
C LEU A 327 30.51 11.27 21.94
N LEU A 328 29.49 11.15 21.09
CA LEU A 328 29.15 9.89 20.41
C LEU A 328 30.15 9.56 19.30
N VAL A 329 30.68 10.59 18.63
CA VAL A 329 31.68 10.46 17.56
C VAL A 329 33.00 9.86 18.05
N ARG A 330 33.34 10.06 19.33
CA ARG A 330 34.59 9.52 19.91
C ARG A 330 34.62 8.00 19.86
N ASN A 331 33.47 7.35 20.01
CA ASN A 331 33.35 5.89 20.01
C ASN A 331 33.16 5.30 18.60
N CYS A 332 33.02 6.14 17.57
CA CYS A 332 32.92 5.68 16.20
C CYS A 332 34.30 5.28 15.63
N THR A 333 34.30 4.20 14.87
CA THR A 333 35.43 3.75 14.04
C THR A 333 35.79 4.80 12.98
N ALA A 334 36.99 4.70 12.40
CA ALA A 334 37.43 5.59 11.32
C ALA A 334 36.48 5.54 10.10
N PHE A 335 35.94 4.35 9.83
CA PHE A 335 34.97 4.15 8.74
C PHE A 335 33.64 4.84 9.02
N GLU A 336 33.08 4.68 10.22
CA GLU A 336 31.83 5.35 10.61
C GLU A 336 31.95 6.87 10.61
N LYS A 337 33.09 7.41 11.05
CA LYS A 337 33.38 8.85 10.95
C LYS A 337 33.33 9.33 9.49
N LYS A 338 33.98 8.58 8.59
CA LYS A 338 33.95 8.88 7.15
C LYS A 338 32.55 8.79 6.55
N LEU A 339 31.70 7.86 7.02
CA LEU A 339 30.30 7.80 6.60
C LEU A 339 29.52 9.02 7.06
N LEU A 340 29.66 9.42 8.34
CA LEU A 340 28.97 10.57 8.90
C LEU A 340 29.40 11.90 8.27
N GLU A 341 30.65 12.01 7.81
CA GLU A 341 31.17 13.18 7.09
C GLU A 341 30.64 13.28 5.65
N ASN A 342 30.42 12.14 4.98
CA ASN A 342 30.05 12.10 3.56
C ASN A 342 28.55 11.86 3.33
N GLN A 343 27.74 11.75 4.38
CA GLN A 343 26.31 11.51 4.26
C GLN A 343 25.50 12.50 5.09
N GLU A 344 24.45 13.03 4.47
CA GLU A 344 23.39 13.73 5.19
C GLU A 344 22.19 12.79 5.36
N VAL A 345 21.35 13.05 6.37
CA VAL A 345 20.16 12.22 6.62
C VAL A 345 18.94 13.11 6.74
N MET A 346 17.93 12.86 5.91
CA MET A 346 16.61 13.49 6.07
C MET A 346 15.60 12.50 6.63
N SER A 347 14.59 13.00 7.33
CA SER A 347 13.54 12.18 7.94
C SER A 347 12.21 12.46 7.25
N ILE A 348 11.70 11.48 6.51
CA ILE A 348 10.50 11.60 5.67
C ILE A 348 9.33 10.86 6.31
N ARG A 349 8.11 11.16 5.88
CA ARG A 349 6.90 10.50 6.40
C ARG A 349 6.70 9.13 5.74
N GLY A 350 6.73 8.07 6.54
CA GLY A 350 6.31 6.72 6.14
C GLY A 350 4.84 6.43 6.50
N LYS A 351 4.43 5.16 6.37
CA LYS A 351 3.09 4.68 6.77
C LYS A 351 2.80 4.97 8.24
N HIS A 352 1.52 5.20 8.56
CA HIS A 352 1.01 5.47 9.92
C HIS A 352 1.68 6.66 10.64
N GLY A 353 2.30 7.59 9.91
CA GLY A 353 2.96 8.76 10.50
C GLY A 353 4.34 8.46 11.09
N ARG A 354 4.82 7.21 11.03
CA ARG A 354 6.19 6.86 11.41
C ARG A 354 7.16 7.59 10.47
N ARG A 355 8.11 8.34 11.03
CA ARG A 355 9.16 8.95 10.21
C ARG A 355 10.29 7.98 9.97
N VAL A 356 10.84 8.03 8.77
CA VAL A 356 11.84 7.07 8.31
C VAL A 356 13.04 7.81 7.70
N PRO A 357 14.28 7.36 7.93
CA PRO A 357 15.48 8.04 7.44
C PRO A 357 15.72 7.81 5.93
N VAL A 358 16.20 8.83 5.24
CA VAL A 358 16.73 8.73 3.88
C VAL A 358 18.15 9.27 3.92
N LEU A 359 19.10 8.40 3.56
CA LEU A 359 20.50 8.72 3.43
C LEU A 359 20.74 9.46 2.11
N ILE A 360 21.55 10.51 2.18
CA ILE A 360 21.88 11.40 1.07
C ILE A 360 23.39 11.30 0.84
N PRO A 361 23.83 10.52 -0.16
CA PRO A 361 25.23 10.41 -0.54
C PRO A 361 25.82 11.76 -0.97
N LYS A 362 27.12 11.96 -0.79
CA LYS A 362 27.82 13.20 -1.11
C LYS A 362 27.65 13.63 -2.56
N GLU A 363 27.68 12.67 -3.48
CA GLU A 363 27.59 12.91 -4.93
C GLU A 363 26.26 13.57 -5.35
N VAL A 364 25.15 13.32 -4.63
CA VAL A 364 23.85 13.89 -4.99
C VAL A 364 23.60 15.26 -4.37
N GLN A 365 24.37 15.66 -3.35
CA GLN A 365 24.10 16.89 -2.59
C GLN A 365 24.11 18.17 -3.44
N PRO A 366 25.07 18.40 -4.36
CA PRO A 366 25.06 19.60 -5.21
C PRO A 366 23.82 19.67 -6.09
N GLY A 367 23.42 18.55 -6.68
CA GLY A 367 22.23 18.46 -7.51
C GLY A 367 20.94 18.67 -6.71
N LEU A 368 20.86 18.15 -5.48
CA LEU A 368 19.71 18.41 -4.61
C LEU A 368 19.62 19.88 -4.20
N ALA A 369 20.75 20.54 -3.93
CA ALA A 369 20.78 21.98 -3.69
C ALA A 369 20.26 22.77 -4.91
N TYR A 370 20.69 22.40 -6.12
CA TYR A 370 20.19 22.97 -7.38
C TYR A 370 18.67 22.81 -7.53
N LEU A 371 18.09 21.63 -7.23
CA LEU A 371 16.64 21.40 -7.34
C LEU A 371 15.80 22.22 -6.35
N THR A 372 16.43 22.70 -5.27
CA THR A 372 15.80 23.47 -4.20
C THR A 372 15.96 24.98 -4.37
N ASP A 373 16.83 25.41 -5.29
CA ASP A 373 17.04 26.82 -5.57
C ASP A 373 15.78 27.46 -6.20
N THR A 374 15.37 28.61 -5.66
CA THR A 374 14.16 29.30 -6.10
C THR A 374 14.29 29.82 -7.54
N GLY A 375 15.45 30.35 -7.91
CA GLY A 375 15.70 30.86 -9.26
C GLY A 375 15.62 29.76 -10.32
N VAL A 376 16.24 28.61 -10.03
CA VAL A 376 16.19 27.41 -10.87
C VAL A 376 14.75 26.89 -11.02
N ARG A 377 13.99 26.78 -9.92
CA ARG A 377 12.59 26.32 -9.96
C ARG A 377 11.69 27.23 -10.79
N THR A 378 11.83 28.55 -10.63
CA THR A 378 11.09 29.54 -11.40
C THR A 378 11.47 29.49 -12.88
N ALA A 379 12.76 29.39 -13.20
CA ALA A 379 13.23 29.26 -14.58
C ALA A 379 12.65 28.01 -15.28
N ALA A 380 12.56 26.88 -14.57
CA ALA A 380 12.00 25.62 -15.04
C ALA A 380 10.44 25.62 -15.17
N GLY A 381 9.76 26.69 -14.72
CA GLY A 381 8.30 26.81 -14.76
C GLY A 381 7.59 25.96 -13.69
N ILE A 382 8.23 25.75 -12.56
CA ILE A 382 7.64 25.09 -11.39
C ILE A 382 6.84 26.13 -10.62
N GLY A 383 5.62 25.77 -10.22
CA GLY A 383 4.77 26.69 -9.46
C GLY A 383 5.33 26.92 -8.06
N GLU A 384 5.24 28.15 -7.56
CA GLU A 384 5.69 28.54 -6.22
C GLU A 384 4.98 27.73 -5.11
N SER A 385 3.74 27.30 -5.36
CA SER A 385 2.95 26.46 -4.44
C SER A 385 3.39 25.00 -4.38
N ASN A 386 4.30 24.54 -5.26
CA ASN A 386 4.70 23.13 -5.33
C ASN A 386 5.69 22.79 -4.18
N PRO A 387 5.29 21.94 -3.20
CA PRO A 387 6.10 21.69 -2.02
C PRO A 387 7.16 20.58 -2.21
N TYR A 388 7.15 19.89 -3.35
CA TYR A 388 7.96 18.68 -3.54
C TYR A 388 9.39 19.01 -3.98
N LEU A 389 10.33 18.20 -3.50
CA LEU A 389 11.73 18.25 -3.87
C LEU A 389 11.90 17.89 -5.36
N PHE A 390 11.34 16.76 -5.77
CA PHE A 390 11.31 16.29 -7.16
C PHE A 390 10.07 16.84 -7.89
N ALA A 391 10.00 18.16 -8.00
CA ALA A 391 8.86 18.83 -8.63
C ALA A 391 8.88 18.70 -10.16
N SER A 392 7.69 18.79 -10.76
CA SER A 392 7.52 18.95 -12.20
C SER A 392 6.72 20.22 -12.47
N LYS A 393 6.53 20.58 -13.74
CA LYS A 393 5.70 21.74 -14.13
C LYS A 393 4.33 21.67 -13.45
N LYS A 394 3.81 22.82 -12.99
CA LYS A 394 2.60 22.93 -12.14
C LYS A 394 2.81 22.35 -10.72
N GLU A 395 1.74 21.96 -10.04
CA GLU A 395 1.77 21.27 -8.74
C GLU A 395 2.01 19.75 -8.87
N SER A 396 2.81 19.33 -9.85
CA SER A 396 3.09 17.92 -10.18
C SER A 396 4.48 17.47 -9.68
N ILE A 397 4.77 16.18 -9.76
CA ILE A 397 6.04 15.57 -9.37
C ILE A 397 6.70 14.83 -10.53
N VAL A 398 7.98 14.52 -10.37
CA VAL A 398 8.67 13.50 -11.15
C VAL A 398 8.43 12.15 -10.46
N TRP A 399 7.93 11.17 -11.22
CA TRP A 399 7.63 9.84 -10.70
C TRP A 399 8.91 9.03 -10.55
N ALA A 400 9.13 8.47 -9.36
CA ALA A 400 10.34 7.71 -9.05
C ALA A 400 10.44 6.42 -9.89
N TYR A 401 9.29 5.80 -10.22
CA TYR A 401 9.22 4.65 -11.13
C TYR A 401 9.80 5.00 -12.51
N ASP A 402 9.27 6.05 -13.16
CA ASP A 402 9.76 6.50 -14.47
C ASP A 402 11.26 6.86 -14.45
N SER A 403 11.72 7.47 -13.34
CA SER A 403 13.13 7.83 -13.17
C SER A 403 14.05 6.61 -13.09
N LEU A 404 13.65 5.58 -12.33
CA LEU A 404 14.44 4.35 -12.19
C LEU A 404 14.42 3.53 -13.48
N ASN A 405 13.25 3.36 -14.11
CA ASN A 405 13.13 2.63 -15.37
C ASN A 405 13.99 3.28 -16.46
N LYS A 406 13.93 4.60 -16.60
CA LYS A 406 14.78 5.33 -17.54
C LYS A 406 16.27 5.13 -17.25
N ALA A 407 16.67 5.13 -15.98
CA ALA A 407 18.06 4.86 -15.60
C ALA A 407 18.49 3.43 -15.94
N GLY A 408 17.58 2.46 -15.82
CA GLY A 408 17.77 1.07 -16.22
C GLY A 408 17.89 0.89 -17.73
N GLU A 409 16.98 1.50 -18.52
CA GLU A 409 17.02 1.46 -19.99
C GLU A 409 18.30 2.09 -20.58
N GLU A 410 18.79 3.17 -19.95
CA GLU A 410 20.01 3.84 -20.36
C GLU A 410 21.28 3.18 -19.80
N ALA A 411 21.15 2.16 -18.95
CA ALA A 411 22.25 1.34 -18.50
C ALA A 411 22.26 0.03 -19.31
N SER A 412 23.42 -0.41 -19.77
CA SER A 412 23.56 -1.67 -20.51
C SER A 412 23.45 -2.87 -19.56
N LEU A 413 22.27 -3.12 -19.02
CA LEU A 413 21.97 -4.17 -18.04
C LEU A 413 21.56 -5.48 -18.71
N LYS A 414 21.77 -6.61 -18.03
CA LYS A 414 21.33 -7.93 -18.50
C LYS A 414 19.81 -8.08 -18.40
N ALA A 415 19.23 -7.68 -17.28
CA ALA A 415 17.81 -7.82 -16.95
C ALA A 415 17.23 -6.51 -16.37
N PRO A 416 17.10 -5.44 -17.19
CA PRO A 416 16.64 -4.13 -16.72
C PRO A 416 15.24 -4.14 -16.10
N GLU A 417 14.35 -5.05 -16.53
CA GLU A 417 13.01 -5.27 -15.98
C GLU A 417 13.02 -5.72 -14.51
N LEU A 418 14.11 -6.33 -14.04
CA LEU A 418 14.26 -6.69 -12.63
C LEU A 418 14.62 -5.50 -11.74
N ILE A 419 15.08 -4.37 -12.31
CA ILE A 419 15.51 -3.18 -11.55
C ILE A 419 14.31 -2.29 -11.18
N THR A 420 13.43 -2.84 -10.35
CA THR A 420 12.29 -2.11 -9.78
C THR A 420 12.52 -1.78 -8.31
N SER A 421 11.87 -0.72 -7.80
CA SER A 421 11.98 -0.38 -6.37
C SER A 421 11.56 -1.53 -5.45
N THR A 422 10.60 -2.34 -5.89
CA THR A 422 10.16 -3.55 -5.20
C THR A 422 11.28 -4.59 -5.21
N ASN A 423 11.79 -4.99 -6.37
CA ASN A 423 12.84 -6.02 -6.46
C ASN A 423 14.16 -5.62 -5.79
N LEU A 424 14.53 -4.34 -5.82
CA LEU A 424 15.69 -3.83 -5.09
C LEU A 424 15.53 -3.93 -3.56
N ARG A 425 14.32 -3.72 -3.06
CA ARG A 425 13.98 -3.86 -1.64
C ARG A 425 13.95 -5.33 -1.22
N LYS A 426 13.43 -6.18 -2.10
CA LYS A 426 13.46 -7.65 -2.00
C LYS A 426 14.89 -8.19 -1.93
N TYR A 427 15.78 -7.69 -2.80
CA TYR A 427 17.22 -7.98 -2.77
C TYR A 427 17.85 -7.58 -1.44
N MET A 428 17.58 -6.37 -0.94
CA MET A 428 18.10 -5.93 0.37
C MET A 428 17.63 -6.83 1.53
N ALA A 429 16.36 -7.23 1.53
CA ALA A 429 15.81 -8.14 2.53
C ALA A 429 16.49 -9.52 2.47
N THR A 430 16.70 -10.05 1.27
CA THR A 430 17.44 -11.29 1.00
C THR A 430 18.87 -11.20 1.56
N MET A 431 19.58 -10.11 1.26
CA MET A 431 20.93 -9.88 1.78
C MET A 431 20.99 -9.89 3.31
N THR A 432 19.98 -9.35 3.99
CA THR A 432 19.96 -9.35 5.46
C THR A 432 19.71 -10.72 6.09
N GLN A 433 19.26 -11.72 5.33
CA GLN A 433 19.17 -13.11 5.79
C GLN A 433 20.52 -13.84 5.63
N VAL A 434 21.28 -13.49 4.58
CA VAL A 434 22.61 -14.05 4.33
C VAL A 434 23.65 -13.46 5.29
N LEU A 435 23.49 -12.20 5.66
CA LEU A 435 24.32 -11.55 6.67
C LEU A 435 23.89 -12.00 8.07
N ASP A 436 24.81 -12.54 8.86
CA ASP A 436 24.60 -12.91 10.27
C ASP A 436 24.50 -11.65 11.15
N LEU A 437 23.39 -10.92 11.01
CA LEU A 437 23.13 -9.67 11.73
C LEU A 437 22.62 -9.96 13.14
N LYS A 438 23.17 -9.24 14.12
CA LYS A 438 22.63 -9.26 15.49
C LYS A 438 21.22 -8.68 15.50
N SER A 439 20.42 -9.05 16.51
CA SER A 439 19.01 -8.64 16.59
C SER A 439 18.81 -7.11 16.53
N ASN A 440 19.70 -6.33 17.13
CA ASN A 440 19.68 -4.87 17.09
C ASN A 440 20.05 -4.30 15.70
N GLU A 441 21.02 -4.90 15.01
CA GLU A 441 21.43 -4.51 13.66
C GLU A 441 20.32 -4.80 12.65
N PHE A 442 19.68 -5.96 12.81
CA PHE A 442 18.51 -6.34 12.02
C PHE A 442 17.35 -5.36 12.25
N GLU A 443 17.11 -4.91 13.49
CA GLU A 443 16.10 -3.90 13.79
C GLU A 443 16.41 -2.56 13.10
N TRP A 444 17.68 -2.15 13.04
CA TRP A 444 18.07 -0.94 12.30
C TRP A 444 17.75 -1.05 10.82
N VAL A 445 17.98 -2.21 10.20
CA VAL A 445 17.62 -2.43 8.80
C VAL A 445 16.11 -2.44 8.59
N LEU A 446 15.35 -3.10 9.47
CA LEU A 446 13.88 -3.07 9.44
C LEU A 446 13.33 -1.64 9.53
N ASN A 447 13.90 -0.83 10.43
CA ASN A 447 13.54 0.57 10.61
C ASN A 447 13.94 1.42 9.40
N HIS A 448 15.09 1.12 8.78
CA HIS A 448 15.53 1.74 7.52
C HIS A 448 14.70 1.30 6.31
N LEU A 449 14.11 0.12 6.28
CA LEU A 449 13.18 -0.24 5.21
C LEU A 449 11.78 0.29 5.54
N GLY A 450 11.42 0.40 6.81
CA GLY A 450 10.04 0.67 7.24
C GLY A 450 9.18 -0.59 7.23
N HIS A 451 9.76 -1.73 7.61
CA HIS A 451 9.09 -3.03 7.74
C HIS A 451 8.83 -3.39 9.21
N THR A 452 7.84 -4.25 9.43
CA THR A 452 7.78 -5.08 10.64
C THR A 452 8.53 -6.39 10.38
N MET A 453 8.90 -7.09 11.45
CA MET A 453 9.56 -8.40 11.36
C MET A 453 8.72 -9.39 10.54
N ASP A 454 7.41 -9.40 10.74
CA ASP A 454 6.50 -10.34 10.06
C ASP A 454 6.41 -10.05 8.56
N VAL A 455 6.36 -8.76 8.19
CA VAL A 455 6.39 -8.34 6.78
C VAL A 455 7.70 -8.77 6.14
N HIS A 456 8.84 -8.59 6.81
CA HIS A 456 10.14 -9.03 6.29
C HIS A 456 10.19 -10.56 6.08
N LYS A 457 9.75 -11.36 7.07
CA LYS A 457 9.69 -12.83 6.98
C LYS A 457 8.72 -13.34 5.89
N LEU A 458 7.59 -12.65 5.69
CA LEU A 458 6.59 -13.03 4.68
C LEU A 458 7.10 -12.80 3.25
N HIS A 459 7.99 -11.82 3.05
CA HIS A 459 8.41 -11.41 1.72
C HIS A 459 9.45 -12.34 1.09
N TYR A 460 10.36 -12.95 1.85
CA TYR A 460 11.46 -13.72 1.25
C TYR A 460 11.68 -15.08 1.90
N ARG A 461 11.27 -16.10 1.13
CA ARG A 461 11.68 -17.49 1.26
C ARG A 461 12.84 -17.87 0.33
N ALA A 462 13.16 -17.16 -0.76
CA ALA A 462 14.12 -17.68 -1.76
C ALA A 462 15.55 -18.00 -1.25
N THR A 463 16.20 -17.14 -0.45
CA THR A 463 17.48 -17.48 0.22
C THR A 463 17.29 -18.38 1.43
N SER A 464 16.16 -18.23 2.12
CA SER A 464 15.72 -19.21 3.11
C SER A 464 15.60 -20.58 2.45
N ASP A 465 15.17 -20.72 1.20
CA ASP A 465 14.90 -21.99 0.54
C ASP A 465 16.23 -22.68 0.23
N ILE A 466 17.29 -21.95 -0.13
CA ILE A 466 18.63 -22.56 -0.30
C ILE A 466 19.20 -22.98 1.06
N LEU A 467 19.20 -22.09 2.06
CA LEU A 467 19.72 -22.41 3.39
C LEU A 467 18.89 -23.50 4.09
N GLU A 468 17.58 -23.40 4.07
CA GLU A 468 16.63 -24.38 4.58
C GLU A 468 16.73 -25.69 3.80
N ARG A 469 16.87 -25.66 2.47
CA ARG A 469 17.12 -26.88 1.68
C ARG A 469 18.44 -27.52 2.04
N THR A 470 19.54 -26.78 2.17
CA THR A 470 20.85 -27.37 2.49
C THR A 470 20.88 -27.90 3.92
N GLN A 471 20.31 -27.17 4.88
CA GLN A 471 20.22 -27.60 6.28
C GLN A 471 19.27 -28.79 6.46
N ASN A 472 18.09 -28.77 5.81
CA ASN A 472 17.18 -29.92 5.81
C ASN A 472 17.77 -31.11 5.04
N ALA A 473 18.44 -30.91 3.91
CA ALA A 473 19.10 -31.98 3.17
C ALA A 473 20.19 -32.64 4.03
N LYS A 474 21.00 -31.86 4.75
CA LYS A 474 21.98 -32.37 5.72
C LYS A 474 21.31 -33.21 6.81
N LEU A 475 20.25 -32.71 7.44
CA LEU A 475 19.47 -33.47 8.44
C LEU A 475 18.89 -34.77 7.88
N LEU A 476 18.27 -34.71 6.70
CA LEU A 476 17.67 -35.87 6.03
C LEU A 476 18.74 -36.88 5.61
N MET A 477 19.94 -36.44 5.20
CA MET A 477 21.09 -37.29 4.91
C MET A 477 21.61 -38.00 6.16
N LEU A 478 21.81 -37.27 7.26
CA LEU A 478 22.21 -37.83 8.55
C LEU A 478 21.21 -38.88 9.06
N GLN A 479 19.92 -38.61 8.88
CA GLN A 479 18.85 -39.55 9.19
C GLN A 479 18.88 -40.78 8.29
N TYR A 480 19.01 -40.59 6.98
CA TYR A 480 19.02 -41.67 5.98
C TYR A 480 20.20 -42.62 6.17
N GLN A 481 21.37 -42.09 6.52
CA GLN A 481 22.58 -42.87 6.80
C GLN A 481 22.59 -43.46 8.22
N GLY A 482 21.63 -43.12 9.09
CA GLY A 482 21.57 -43.60 10.47
C GLY A 482 22.66 -43.01 11.40
N ARG A 483 23.29 -41.90 11.01
CA ARG A 483 24.47 -41.31 11.68
C ARG A 483 24.14 -40.19 12.68
N ILE A 484 22.85 -39.95 12.98
CA ILE A 484 22.41 -38.89 13.91
C ILE A 484 23.15 -38.96 15.26
N GLY A 485 23.44 -40.16 15.76
CA GLY A 485 24.13 -40.36 17.05
C GLY A 485 25.58 -39.86 17.08
N GLU A 486 26.24 -39.75 15.92
CA GLU A 486 27.65 -39.31 15.82
C GLU A 486 27.79 -37.79 16.04
N PHE A 487 26.74 -37.03 15.75
CA PHE A 487 26.74 -35.56 15.77
C PHE A 487 25.93 -35.00 16.96
N GLN A 488 25.82 -35.77 18.05
CA GLN A 488 25.03 -35.39 19.21
C GLN A 488 25.64 -34.17 19.92
N ASN A 489 24.82 -33.12 20.11
CA ASN A 489 25.20 -31.80 20.66
C ASN A 489 26.04 -30.91 19.74
N GLN A 490 26.17 -31.24 18.45
CA GLN A 490 26.76 -30.33 17.46
C GLN A 490 25.67 -29.49 16.78
N SER A 491 26.02 -28.26 16.40
CA SER A 491 25.13 -27.44 15.58
C SER A 491 25.21 -27.89 14.11
N LEU A 492 24.14 -27.66 13.33
CA LEU A 492 24.14 -28.03 11.90
C LEU A 492 25.20 -27.28 11.08
N GLU A 493 25.69 -26.14 11.57
CA GLU A 493 26.77 -25.36 10.94
C GLU A 493 28.14 -26.03 11.12
N GLU A 494 28.33 -26.78 12.20
CA GLU A 494 29.59 -27.45 12.52
C GLU A 494 29.83 -28.69 11.68
N ILE A 495 28.77 -29.37 11.26
CA ILE A 495 28.84 -30.60 10.46
C ILE A 495 29.31 -30.24 9.04
N GLN A 496 30.45 -30.72 8.55
CA GLN A 496 30.88 -30.43 7.17
C GLN A 496 30.32 -31.46 6.18
N PHE A 497 30.32 -31.14 4.88
CA PHE A 497 29.81 -32.05 3.84
C PHE A 497 30.67 -33.32 3.76
N GLU A 498 31.97 -33.16 3.96
CA GLU A 498 32.99 -34.21 4.00
C GLU A 498 32.77 -35.18 5.17
N ASP A 499 32.11 -34.75 6.25
CA ASP A 499 31.81 -35.60 7.41
C ASP A 499 30.62 -36.53 7.15
N VAL A 500 29.76 -36.20 6.17
CA VAL A 500 28.49 -36.89 5.88
C VAL A 500 28.57 -37.73 4.61
N VAL A 501 29.36 -37.34 3.62
CA VAL A 501 29.44 -38.05 2.33
C VAL A 501 30.74 -38.85 2.22
N GLN A 502 30.64 -40.18 2.21
CA GLN A 502 31.70 -41.01 1.61
C GLN A 502 31.56 -40.91 0.10
N GLU A 503 32.65 -40.52 -0.57
CA GLU A 503 32.72 -40.28 -2.01
C GLU A 503 32.13 -41.46 -2.81
N ASP A 504 31.07 -41.19 -3.55
CA ASP A 504 30.89 -41.74 -4.89
C ASP A 504 30.33 -40.61 -5.76
N THR A 505 31.16 -40.19 -6.70
CA THR A 505 30.95 -39.11 -7.68
C THR A 505 29.78 -39.39 -8.62
N GLU A 506 28.99 -38.37 -8.94
CA GLU A 506 28.64 -38.00 -10.31
C GLU A 506 27.95 -36.62 -10.32
N GLU A 507 28.53 -35.66 -11.03
CA GLU A 507 28.00 -34.32 -11.25
C GLU A 507 26.88 -34.36 -12.30
N THR A 508 25.75 -33.72 -12.00
CA THR A 508 24.78 -33.32 -13.03
C THR A 508 24.34 -31.88 -12.82
N ASP A 509 24.54 -31.08 -13.86
CA ASP A 509 24.29 -29.65 -13.99
C ASP A 509 22.79 -29.33 -14.15
N PRO A 510 22.20 -28.33 -13.48
CA PRO A 510 20.84 -27.88 -13.78
C PRO A 510 20.83 -26.64 -14.68
N ASP A 511 20.18 -26.81 -15.83
CA ASP A 511 19.83 -25.84 -16.87
C ASP A 511 18.94 -24.67 -16.37
N GLU A 512 19.29 -23.44 -16.75
CA GLU A 512 18.59 -22.20 -16.39
C GLU A 512 17.49 -21.85 -17.43
N GLY A 513 16.23 -21.91 -17.02
CA GLY A 513 15.09 -21.44 -17.82
C GLY A 513 14.66 -20.02 -17.46
N GLN A 514 14.88 -19.05 -18.37
CA GLN A 514 14.34 -17.69 -18.29
C GLN A 514 12.93 -17.57 -18.93
N VAL A 515 11.92 -17.09 -18.20
CA VAL A 515 10.78 -16.28 -18.72
C VAL A 515 10.28 -15.27 -17.65
N ASP A 516 9.70 -14.18 -18.13
CA ASP A 516 9.49 -12.85 -17.58
C ASP A 516 8.07 -12.58 -16.99
N THR A 517 7.93 -11.38 -16.41
CA THR A 517 6.74 -10.54 -16.14
C THR A 517 6.07 -10.42 -14.75
N GLU A 518 5.92 -9.13 -14.41
CA GLU A 518 5.48 -8.46 -13.20
C GLU A 518 3.96 -8.43 -12.95
N GLU A 519 3.53 -8.52 -11.69
CA GLU A 519 2.35 -7.80 -11.17
C GLU A 519 2.28 -7.93 -9.63
N ASP A 520 2.89 -7.03 -8.85
CA ASP A 520 2.72 -7.09 -7.38
C ASP A 520 3.00 -5.78 -6.63
N SER A 521 2.24 -4.73 -6.92
CA SER A 521 2.23 -3.51 -6.09
C SER A 521 0.88 -3.18 -5.45
N TYR A 522 -0.19 -3.89 -5.83
CA TYR A 522 -1.56 -3.56 -5.40
C TYR A 522 -2.13 -4.53 -4.34
N LEU A 523 -1.56 -5.73 -4.18
CA LEU A 523 -1.99 -6.68 -3.14
C LEU A 523 -1.43 -6.36 -1.74
N GLU A 524 -0.28 -5.69 -1.67
CA GLU A 524 0.43 -5.39 -0.42
C GLU A 524 -0.36 -4.44 0.51
N GLU A 525 -1.10 -3.48 -0.05
CA GLU A 525 -1.96 -2.56 0.74
C GLU A 525 -3.26 -3.23 1.23
N ALA A 526 -3.81 -4.18 0.47
CA ALA A 526 -5.03 -4.89 0.86
C ALA A 526 -4.78 -5.95 1.95
N LEU A 527 -3.58 -6.55 1.97
CA LEU A 527 -3.17 -7.53 2.98
C LEU A 527 -2.84 -6.88 4.34
N ASP A 528 -2.23 -5.70 4.33
CA ASP A 528 -1.86 -4.91 5.51
C ASP A 528 -3.10 -4.32 6.22
N GLU A 529 -4.08 -3.81 5.44
CA GLU A 529 -5.39 -3.38 5.98
C GLU A 529 -6.27 -4.57 6.43
N SER A 530 -6.10 -5.74 5.83
CA SER A 530 -6.79 -6.97 6.24
C SER A 530 -6.33 -7.41 7.63
N GLN A 531 -5.02 -7.52 7.87
CA GLN A 531 -4.52 -7.95 9.18
C GLN A 531 -4.90 -6.98 10.31
N THR A 532 -4.86 -5.67 10.04
CA THR A 532 -5.26 -4.64 11.02
C THR A 532 -6.77 -4.56 11.23
N PHE A 533 -7.60 -4.69 10.19
CA PHE A 533 -9.06 -4.66 10.33
C PHE A 533 -9.64 -5.93 10.97
N PHE A 534 -9.07 -7.11 10.69
CA PHE A 534 -9.44 -8.34 11.40
C PHE A 534 -8.96 -8.29 12.86
N SER A 535 -7.78 -7.74 13.14
CA SER A 535 -7.31 -7.48 14.51
C SER A 535 -8.23 -6.51 15.29
N GLU A 536 -8.82 -5.52 14.64
CA GLU A 536 -9.73 -4.55 15.29
C GLU A 536 -11.14 -5.10 15.49
N LEU A 537 -11.64 -5.97 14.59
CA LEU A 537 -12.94 -6.64 14.73
C LEU A 537 -12.91 -7.84 15.68
N GLU A 538 -11.74 -8.49 15.83
CA GLU A 538 -11.51 -9.51 16.86
C GLU A 538 -11.27 -8.91 18.26
N GLY A 539 -11.42 -7.59 18.39
CA GLY A 539 -11.45 -6.83 19.64
C GLY A 539 -12.67 -7.10 20.52
N LYS A 540 -12.90 -8.37 20.85
CA LYS A 540 -13.45 -8.92 22.11
C LYS A 540 -13.30 -10.45 22.17
N SER A 541 -12.31 -11.04 21.48
CA SER A 541 -11.78 -12.34 21.90
C SER A 541 -10.66 -12.07 22.91
N ARG A 542 -10.80 -12.62 24.12
CA ARG A 542 -9.72 -12.59 25.12
C ARG A 542 -8.48 -13.18 24.45
N ASN A 543 -7.37 -12.45 24.43
CA ASN A 543 -6.05 -12.99 24.08
C ASN A 543 -5.93 -14.41 24.66
N PRO A 544 -5.64 -15.45 23.85
CA PRO A 544 -5.03 -16.62 24.46
C PRO A 544 -3.72 -16.06 25.02
N LYS A 545 -3.63 -16.00 26.35
CA LYS A 545 -2.34 -15.78 27.00
C LYS A 545 -1.38 -16.75 26.34
N ALA A 546 -0.20 -16.26 25.99
CA ALA A 546 0.94 -17.13 25.73
C ALA A 546 0.87 -18.27 26.75
N SER A 547 0.82 -19.51 26.28
CA SER A 547 1.12 -20.62 27.17
C SER A 547 2.61 -20.46 27.48
N GLU A 548 2.93 -19.60 28.44
CA GLU A 548 3.98 -19.95 29.38
C GLU A 548 3.61 -21.36 29.81
N THR A 549 4.44 -22.34 29.44
CA THR A 549 4.42 -23.66 30.04
C THR A 549 4.57 -23.45 31.54
N GLY A 550 3.44 -23.26 32.21
CA GLY A 550 3.36 -22.99 33.62
C GLY A 550 3.81 -24.24 34.32
N ASN A 551 4.97 -24.16 34.99
CA ASN A 551 5.38 -25.20 35.91
C ASN A 551 4.23 -25.42 36.90
N ASN A 552 3.72 -26.65 36.98
CA ASN A 552 2.69 -27.02 37.94
C ASN A 552 3.20 -26.75 39.37
N TRP A 553 2.31 -26.25 40.23
CA TRP A 553 2.56 -26.14 41.66
C TRP A 553 2.85 -27.54 42.23
N SER A 554 3.86 -27.63 43.09
CA SER A 554 4.09 -28.83 43.90
C SER A 554 2.99 -28.98 44.95
N ALA A 555 2.83 -30.19 45.48
CA ALA A 555 1.84 -30.47 46.52
C ALA A 555 2.03 -29.55 47.76
N ASP A 556 3.29 -29.28 48.13
CA ASP A 556 3.63 -28.39 49.26
C ASP A 556 3.21 -26.94 48.99
N GLU A 557 3.39 -26.46 47.75
CA GLU A 557 2.96 -25.11 47.35
C GLU A 557 1.42 -25.02 47.34
N GLU A 558 0.71 -26.07 46.92
CA GLU A 558 -0.75 -26.10 46.95
C GLU A 558 -1.31 -26.09 48.38
N GLU A 559 -0.72 -26.85 49.30
CA GLU A 559 -1.12 -26.86 50.71
C GLU A 559 -0.88 -25.48 51.36
N GLU A 560 0.25 -24.86 51.07
CA GLU A 560 0.55 -23.52 51.56
C GLU A 560 -0.46 -22.47 51.03
N ILE A 561 -0.82 -22.54 49.74
CA ILE A 561 -1.83 -21.66 49.14
C ILE A 561 -3.21 -21.89 49.79
N LYS A 562 -3.61 -23.14 50.02
CA LYS A 562 -4.87 -23.48 50.71
C LYS A 562 -4.89 -22.93 52.13
N ALA A 563 -3.78 -22.98 52.85
CA ALA A 563 -3.66 -22.42 54.20
C ALA A 563 -3.72 -20.88 54.19
N LEU A 564 -2.97 -20.21 53.31
CA LEU A 564 -2.88 -18.75 53.23
C LEU A 564 -4.20 -18.09 52.79
N PHE A 565 -4.96 -18.75 51.93
CA PHE A 565 -6.22 -18.25 51.39
C PHE A 565 -7.47 -18.99 51.91
N LYS A 566 -7.35 -19.77 52.99
CA LYS A 566 -8.46 -20.57 53.56
C LYS A 566 -9.77 -19.78 53.67
N LYS A 567 -9.71 -18.56 54.22
CA LYS A 567 -10.86 -17.65 54.34
C LYS A 567 -11.55 -17.33 53.01
N PHE A 568 -10.81 -17.23 51.91
CA PHE A 568 -11.34 -16.92 50.59
C PHE A 568 -11.98 -18.15 49.93
N PHE A 569 -11.42 -19.34 50.17
CA PHE A 569 -12.04 -20.61 49.78
C PHE A 569 -13.37 -20.83 50.50
N ASP A 570 -13.38 -20.64 51.82
CA ASP A 570 -14.59 -20.80 52.65
C ASP A 570 -15.70 -19.82 52.23
N LEU A 571 -15.32 -18.57 51.90
CA LEU A 571 -16.25 -17.53 51.45
C LEU A 571 -16.59 -17.59 49.95
N LYS A 572 -16.00 -18.53 49.19
CA LYS A 572 -16.09 -18.61 47.71
C LYS A 572 -15.87 -17.25 47.02
N LYS A 573 -14.95 -16.44 47.55
CA LYS A 573 -14.63 -15.11 47.02
C LYS A 573 -13.19 -15.06 46.54
N ARG A 574 -12.96 -14.37 45.42
CA ARG A 574 -11.62 -14.21 44.86
C ARG A 574 -10.78 -13.24 45.70
N PRO A 575 -9.53 -13.59 46.08
CA PRO A 575 -8.62 -12.65 46.75
C PRO A 575 -8.30 -11.45 45.85
N THR A 576 -8.12 -10.27 46.46
CA THR A 576 -7.68 -9.07 45.75
C THR A 576 -6.15 -9.06 45.57
N PRO A 577 -5.60 -8.24 44.66
CA PRO A 577 -4.15 -8.11 44.51
C PRO A 577 -3.41 -7.75 45.81
N ALA A 578 -4.05 -6.96 46.69
CA ALA A 578 -3.50 -6.61 48.00
C ALA A 578 -3.42 -7.82 48.94
N ASP A 579 -4.42 -8.71 48.90
CA ASP A 579 -4.43 -9.96 49.67
C ASP A 579 -3.33 -10.90 49.21
N CYS A 580 -3.10 -10.98 47.89
CA CYS A 580 -2.02 -11.77 47.33
C CYS A 580 -0.63 -11.26 47.75
N LEU A 581 -0.43 -9.94 47.79
CA LEU A 581 0.82 -9.36 48.28
C LEU A 581 1.02 -9.61 49.77
N LYS A 582 -0.05 -9.61 50.57
CA LYS A 582 -0.01 -9.94 52.00
C LYS A 582 0.36 -11.41 52.22
N ALA A 583 -0.22 -12.32 51.43
CA ALA A 583 0.12 -13.74 51.44
C ALA A 583 1.59 -13.99 51.06
N LYS A 584 2.10 -13.31 50.03
CA LYS A 584 3.53 -13.39 49.64
C LYS A 584 4.48 -12.92 50.75
N LYS A 585 4.16 -11.80 51.42
CA LYS A 585 4.95 -11.31 52.56
C LYS A 585 4.94 -12.29 53.74
N ARG A 586 3.79 -12.93 53.98
CA ARG A 586 3.63 -13.92 55.05
C ARG A 586 4.42 -15.20 54.74
N SER A 587 4.29 -15.73 53.53
CA SER A 587 5.07 -16.87 53.03
C SER A 587 6.58 -16.62 53.16
N LYS A 588 7.06 -15.44 52.75
CA LYS A 588 8.48 -15.08 52.88
C LYS A 588 8.96 -15.03 54.35
N ARG A 589 8.11 -14.58 55.28
CA ARG A 589 8.43 -14.53 56.71
C ARG A 589 8.43 -15.93 57.35
N GLU A 590 7.55 -16.81 56.87
CA GLU A 590 7.36 -18.18 57.38
C GLU A 590 8.22 -19.20 56.59
N ASN A 591 9.13 -18.71 55.73
CA ASN A 591 10.02 -19.49 54.87
C ASN A 591 9.30 -20.51 53.97
N GLY A 592 8.14 -20.10 53.43
CA GLY A 592 7.27 -20.91 52.59
C GLY A 592 7.81 -21.21 51.19
N PHE A 593 7.19 -22.17 50.52
CA PHE A 593 7.59 -22.76 49.25
C PHE A 593 7.23 -21.87 48.05
N ILE A 594 6.18 -21.03 48.16
CA ILE A 594 5.68 -20.16 47.07
C ILE A 594 6.75 -19.17 46.54
N MET A 595 7.84 -18.93 47.29
CA MET A 595 8.90 -17.97 46.94
C MET A 595 10.27 -18.59 46.65
N LYS A 596 10.43 -19.92 46.64
CA LYS A 596 11.71 -20.55 46.25
C LYS A 596 11.86 -20.49 44.72
N GLU A 597 12.72 -19.60 44.23
CA GLU A 597 13.07 -19.53 42.80
C GLU A 597 13.62 -20.89 42.33
N ARG A 598 12.89 -21.55 41.41
CA ARG A 598 13.42 -22.71 40.69
C ARG A 598 14.49 -22.18 39.71
N ARG A 599 15.77 -22.51 39.96
CA ARG A 599 16.84 -22.31 38.96
C ARG A 599 16.47 -23.14 37.72
N MET A 600 16.12 -22.48 36.62
CA MET A 600 15.96 -23.12 35.33
C MET A 600 17.35 -23.43 34.76
N TYR A 601 17.58 -24.70 34.42
CA TYR A 601 18.61 -25.12 33.46
C TYR A 601 17.99 -25.17 32.07
#